data_AF-A0A562RWD6-F1
#
_entry.id   AF-A0A562RWD6-F1
#
_cell.length_a   1.000
_cell.length_b   1.000
_cell.length_c   1.000
_cell.angle_alpha   90.00
_cell.angle_beta   90.00
_cell.angle_gamma   90.00
#
_symmetry.space_group_name_H-M   'P 1'
#
loop_
_entity.id
_entity.type
_entity.pdbx_description
1 polymer ?
#
loop_
_entity_poly.entity_id
_entity_poly.type
_entity_poly.pdbx_seq_one_letter_code
_entity_poly.pdbx_strand_id
1 'polypeptide(L)'
;MAVALVAASASLAVAVISQISTRKNQAAIEELRDRLGREKAERDAKRDYEYEARKRLYEQCGPILFQLVEHCEAAYFRIVGLAENAKSGNLEPDDEECFLRDEYYRTSTLYRFLAPCATLKLLQRSITSVDLSLDALIWRQYTLARQAFFAFGAEFTLAKTNPMIDYDPFDADADRKAKANPERYYRQGLPLGVMESAIEALLISDNGRMRLMTYAECEAAYAKKTSSVRKQFDEISFLIDEFHPRSRPIFWRILVTQACLYRGIFEQSELKREDWELAKLAIPGNERPKFDWRSLKDEHVTNEAVFIPLDVAQTYLESRLTVALKRIAAT
;
A
#
# COMPACT_ATOMS: atom_id res chain seq x y z
N MET A 1 49.90 -10.85 -79.62
CA MET A 1 49.08 -11.96 -79.07
C MET A 1 49.19 -12.10 -77.56
N ALA A 2 50.39 -12.16 -76.96
CA ALA A 2 50.55 -12.36 -75.51
C ALA A 2 49.84 -11.31 -74.64
N VAL A 3 49.92 -10.02 -75.00
CA VAL A 3 49.28 -8.92 -74.24
C VAL A 3 47.75 -9.04 -74.22
N ALA A 4 47.14 -9.48 -75.33
CA ALA A 4 45.68 -9.65 -75.43
C ALA A 4 45.17 -10.83 -74.61
N LEU A 5 45.95 -11.92 -74.53
CA LEU A 5 45.64 -13.08 -73.68
C LEU A 5 45.71 -12.72 -72.19
N VAL A 6 46.73 -11.96 -71.78
CA VAL A 6 46.86 -11.48 -70.40
C VAL A 6 45.70 -10.55 -70.03
N ALA A 7 45.36 -9.59 -70.91
CA ALA A 7 44.22 -8.69 -70.69
C ALA A 7 42.88 -9.45 -70.57
N ALA A 8 42.62 -10.43 -71.45
CA ALA A 8 41.41 -11.25 -71.39
C ALA A 8 41.32 -12.08 -70.11
N SER A 9 42.43 -12.68 -69.66
CA SER A 9 42.48 -13.43 -68.40
C SER A 9 42.28 -12.55 -67.17
N ALA A 10 42.83 -11.33 -67.16
CA ALA A 10 42.61 -10.35 -66.10
C ALA A 10 41.15 -9.87 -66.04
N SER A 11 40.53 -9.60 -67.19
CA SER A 11 39.11 -9.22 -67.27
C SER A 11 38.18 -10.34 -66.79
N LEU A 12 38.48 -11.60 -67.12
CA LEU A 12 37.72 -12.75 -66.64
C LEU A 12 37.84 -12.90 -65.11
N ALA A 13 39.04 -12.78 -64.55
CA ALA A 13 39.26 -12.85 -63.11
C ALA A 13 38.51 -11.73 -62.36
N VAL A 14 38.56 -10.50 -62.87
CA VAL A 14 37.82 -9.36 -62.29
C VAL A 14 36.31 -9.60 -62.36
N ALA A 15 35.79 -10.11 -63.48
CA ALA A 15 34.37 -10.42 -63.62
C ALA A 15 33.91 -11.50 -62.62
N VAL A 16 34.71 -12.56 -62.42
CA VAL A 16 34.40 -13.63 -61.45
C VAL A 16 34.44 -13.11 -60.01
N ILE A 17 35.49 -12.35 -59.64
CA ILE A 17 35.60 -11.76 -58.29
C ILE A 17 34.44 -10.79 -58.04
N SER A 18 34.09 -9.96 -59.03
CA SER A 18 32.95 -9.04 -58.96
C SER A 18 31.64 -9.80 -58.75
N GLN A 19 31.38 -10.86 -59.53
CA GLN A 19 30.16 -11.66 -59.39
C GLN A 19 30.05 -12.37 -58.03
N ILE A 20 31.17 -12.90 -57.52
CA ILE A 20 31.22 -13.52 -56.18
C ILE A 20 30.99 -12.45 -55.09
N SER A 21 31.63 -11.28 -55.21
CA SER A 21 31.46 -10.17 -54.28
C SER A 21 30.02 -9.65 -54.27
N THR A 22 29.41 -9.49 -55.45
CA THR A 22 28.01 -9.06 -55.58
C THR A 22 27.07 -10.07 -54.94
N ARG A 23 27.27 -11.38 -55.16
CA ARG A 23 26.45 -12.43 -54.53
C ARG A 23 26.58 -12.43 -53.01
N LYS A 24 27.81 -12.30 -52.49
CA LYS A 24 28.05 -12.21 -51.04
C LYS A 24 27.40 -10.96 -50.43
N ASN A 25 27.52 -9.82 -51.11
CA ASN A 25 26.89 -8.58 -50.65
C ASN A 25 25.36 -8.67 -50.71
N GLN A 26 24.79 -9.27 -51.74
CA GLN A 26 23.34 -9.49 -51.84
C GLN A 26 22.83 -10.39 -50.72
N ALA A 27 23.50 -11.52 -50.46
CA ALA A 27 23.16 -12.42 -49.37
C ALA A 27 23.26 -11.75 -47.99
N ALA A 28 24.33 -10.98 -47.75
CA ALA A 28 24.49 -10.23 -46.49
C ALA A 28 23.42 -9.14 -46.32
N ILE A 29 23.03 -8.45 -47.40
CA ILE A 29 21.95 -7.45 -47.37
C ILE A 29 20.60 -8.12 -47.07
N GLU A 30 20.34 -9.28 -47.66
CA GLU A 30 19.11 -10.05 -47.42
C GLU A 30 19.02 -10.54 -45.97
N GLU A 31 20.10 -11.11 -45.43
CA GLU A 31 20.19 -11.53 -44.03
C GLU A 31 19.99 -10.35 -43.06
N LEU A 32 20.61 -9.20 -43.34
CA LEU A 32 20.44 -7.99 -42.54
C LEU A 32 19.00 -7.46 -42.61
N ARG A 33 18.35 -7.49 -43.78
CA ARG A 33 16.95 -7.09 -43.94
C ARG A 33 16.01 -8.01 -43.18
N ASP A 34 16.23 -9.32 -43.24
CA ASP A 34 15.45 -10.31 -42.50
C ASP A 34 15.61 -10.12 -40.98
N ARG A 35 16.84 -9.93 -40.51
CA ARG A 35 17.11 -9.67 -39.09
C ARG A 35 16.43 -8.39 -38.61
N LEU A 36 16.61 -7.28 -39.33
CA LEU A 36 15.97 -6.00 -39.01
C LEU A 36 14.43 -6.10 -39.10
N GLY A 37 13.91 -6.90 -40.04
CA GLY A 37 12.49 -7.18 -40.17
C GLY A 37 11.92 -7.90 -38.96
N ARG A 38 12.60 -8.95 -38.48
CA ARG A 38 12.22 -9.70 -37.26
C ARG A 38 12.31 -8.81 -36.02
N GLU A 39 13.42 -8.10 -35.83
CA GLU A 39 13.59 -7.17 -34.69
C GLU A 39 12.56 -6.04 -34.70
N LYS A 40 12.14 -5.56 -35.87
CA LYS A 40 11.08 -4.57 -35.98
C LYS A 40 9.73 -5.18 -35.63
N ALA A 41 9.39 -6.34 -36.20
CA ALA A 41 8.13 -7.02 -35.92
C ALA A 41 7.99 -7.38 -34.43
N GLU A 42 9.06 -7.83 -33.78
CA GLU A 42 9.09 -8.12 -32.34
C GLU A 42 8.87 -6.85 -31.51
N ARG A 43 9.55 -5.74 -31.86
CA ARG A 43 9.35 -4.44 -31.19
C ARG A 43 7.94 -3.91 -31.37
N ASP A 44 7.40 -4.00 -32.58
CA ASP A 44 6.04 -3.52 -32.88
C ASP A 44 5.00 -4.37 -32.11
N ALA A 45 5.13 -5.70 -32.13
CA ALA A 45 4.27 -6.59 -31.34
C ALA A 45 4.35 -6.33 -29.82
N LYS A 46 5.56 -6.07 -29.31
CA LYS A 46 5.76 -5.70 -27.90
C LYS A 46 5.06 -4.38 -27.55
N ARG A 47 5.20 -3.36 -28.40
CA ARG A 47 4.56 -2.05 -28.20
C ARG A 47 3.04 -2.15 -28.22
N ASP A 48 2.48 -2.91 -29.16
CA ASP A 48 1.04 -3.12 -29.26
C ASP A 48 0.50 -3.85 -28.02
N TYR A 49 1.21 -4.88 -27.56
CA TYR A 49 0.89 -5.56 -26.31
C TYR A 49 0.93 -4.62 -25.10
N GLU A 50 2.03 -3.88 -24.92
CA GLU A 50 2.20 -2.96 -23.80
C GLU A 50 1.13 -1.86 -23.79
N TYR A 51 0.78 -1.34 -24.96
CA TYR A 51 -0.28 -0.34 -25.11
C TYR A 51 -1.64 -0.90 -24.66
N GLU A 52 -2.06 -2.04 -25.19
CA GLU A 52 -3.34 -2.66 -24.82
C GLU A 52 -3.37 -3.14 -23.36
N ALA A 53 -2.24 -3.60 -22.83
CA ALA A 53 -2.14 -4.01 -21.44
C ALA A 53 -2.18 -2.80 -20.48
N ARG A 54 -1.50 -1.69 -20.79
CA ARG A 54 -1.61 -0.44 -20.02
C ARG A 54 -3.00 0.16 -20.07
N LYS A 55 -3.65 0.13 -21.24
CA LYS A 55 -5.05 0.57 -21.38
C LYS A 55 -5.97 -0.21 -20.44
N ARG A 56 -5.89 -1.54 -20.44
CA ARG A 56 -6.64 -2.40 -19.49
C ARG A 56 -6.31 -2.10 -18.04
N LEU A 57 -5.02 -1.89 -17.73
CA LEU A 57 -4.57 -1.52 -16.39
C LEU A 57 -5.27 -0.25 -15.90
N TYR A 58 -5.26 0.82 -16.69
CA TYR A 58 -5.91 2.08 -16.30
C TYR A 58 -7.44 1.99 -16.27
N GLU A 59 -8.06 1.30 -17.23
CA GLU A 59 -9.51 1.12 -17.27
C GLU A 59 -10.03 0.33 -16.06
N GLN A 60 -9.30 -0.69 -15.61
CA GLN A 60 -9.73 -1.57 -14.51
C GLN A 60 -9.27 -1.08 -13.13
N CYS A 61 -8.05 -0.57 -13.02
CA CYS A 61 -7.46 -0.20 -11.73
C CYS A 61 -7.55 1.31 -11.45
N GLY A 62 -7.57 2.17 -12.47
CA GLY A 62 -7.57 3.62 -12.30
C GLY A 62 -8.65 4.15 -11.36
N PRO A 63 -9.94 3.81 -11.56
CA PRO A 63 -11.02 4.25 -10.67
C PRO A 63 -10.85 3.75 -9.22
N ILE A 64 -10.35 2.52 -9.04
CA ILE A 64 -10.16 1.92 -7.72
C ILE A 64 -8.98 2.58 -6.99
N LEU A 65 -7.89 2.88 -7.70
CA LEU A 65 -6.74 3.58 -7.15
C LEU A 65 -7.08 5.01 -6.73
N PHE A 66 -7.91 5.70 -7.51
CA PHE A 66 -8.43 7.00 -7.11
C PHE A 66 -9.22 6.91 -5.79
N GLN A 67 -10.15 5.96 -5.68
CA GLN A 67 -10.87 5.72 -4.42
C GLN A 67 -9.92 5.34 -3.27
N LEU A 68 -8.88 4.55 -3.55
CA LEU A 68 -7.91 4.13 -2.55
C LEU A 68 -7.17 5.35 -1.96
N VAL A 69 -6.76 6.29 -2.80
CA VAL A 69 -6.11 7.55 -2.39
C VAL A 69 -7.02 8.33 -1.44
N GLU A 70 -8.27 8.57 -1.83
CA GLU A 70 -9.27 9.29 -1.01
C GLU A 70 -9.49 8.62 0.35
N HIS A 71 -9.60 7.28 0.37
CA HIS A 71 -9.77 6.54 1.62
C HIS A 71 -8.52 6.56 2.50
N CYS A 72 -7.32 6.47 1.90
CA CYS A 72 -6.05 6.59 2.62
C CYS A 72 -5.92 7.96 3.26
N GLU A 73 -6.24 9.03 2.54
CA GLU A 73 -6.21 10.40 3.06
C GLU A 73 -7.22 10.57 4.22
N ALA A 74 -8.46 10.12 4.04
CA ALA A 74 -9.47 10.17 5.10
C ALA A 74 -9.07 9.37 6.36
N ALA A 75 -8.40 8.23 6.19
CA ALA A 75 -7.89 7.41 7.28
C ALA A 75 -6.69 8.07 7.98
N TYR A 76 -5.76 8.68 7.22
CA TYR A 76 -4.64 9.45 7.74
C TYR A 76 -5.13 10.58 8.66
N PHE A 77 -6.06 11.41 8.18
CA PHE A 77 -6.61 12.50 8.99
C PHE A 77 -7.43 12.01 10.18
N ARG A 78 -8.06 10.83 10.10
CA ARG A 78 -8.70 10.22 11.28
C ARG A 78 -7.66 9.85 12.34
N ILE A 79 -6.50 9.31 11.96
CA ILE A 79 -5.42 8.95 12.89
C ILE A 79 -4.83 10.21 13.55
N VAL A 80 -4.56 11.26 12.76
CA VAL A 80 -4.13 12.57 13.30
C VAL A 80 -5.18 13.13 14.25
N GLY A 81 -6.46 13.08 13.85
CA GLY A 81 -7.56 13.52 14.70
C GLY A 81 -7.68 12.75 16.02
N LEU A 82 -7.27 11.47 16.08
CA LEU A 82 -7.21 10.75 17.36
C LEU A 82 -6.12 11.30 18.28
N ALA A 83 -4.94 11.66 17.76
CA ALA A 83 -3.92 12.33 18.56
C ALA A 83 -4.42 13.69 19.07
N GLU A 84 -5.08 14.47 18.22
CA GLU A 84 -5.66 15.77 18.62
C GLU A 84 -6.75 15.62 19.69
N ASN A 85 -7.61 14.61 19.58
CA ASN A 85 -8.65 14.33 20.58
C ASN A 85 -8.04 13.84 21.89
N ALA A 86 -7.00 12.99 21.87
CA ALA A 86 -6.25 12.62 23.07
C ALA A 86 -5.63 13.85 23.74
N LYS A 87 -4.96 14.70 22.96
CA LYS A 87 -4.33 15.95 23.44
C LYS A 87 -5.34 16.89 24.11
N SER A 88 -6.57 16.91 23.60
CA SER A 88 -7.66 17.73 24.14
C SER A 88 -8.37 17.09 25.35
N GLY A 89 -8.01 15.86 25.73
CA GLY A 89 -8.64 15.11 26.82
C GLY A 89 -9.89 14.32 26.41
N ASN A 90 -10.31 14.38 25.14
CA ASN A 90 -11.55 13.77 24.64
C ASN A 90 -11.44 12.24 24.42
N LEU A 91 -10.29 11.63 24.69
CA LEU A 91 -10.07 10.17 24.62
C LEU A 91 -9.76 9.56 25.99
N GLU A 92 -9.99 10.29 27.08
CA GLU A 92 -9.77 9.72 28.41
C GLU A 92 -10.78 8.58 28.68
N PRO A 93 -10.34 7.37 29.02
CA PRO A 93 -11.22 6.21 29.17
C PRO A 93 -12.34 6.40 30.20
N ASP A 94 -12.05 7.12 31.29
CA ASP A 94 -12.97 7.36 32.40
C ASP A 94 -13.95 8.52 32.15
N ASP A 95 -13.80 9.24 31.03
CA ASP A 95 -14.65 10.37 30.70
C ASP A 95 -15.94 9.89 30.01
N GLU A 96 -17.10 10.32 30.53
CA GLU A 96 -18.39 10.06 29.89
C GLU A 96 -18.50 10.73 28.52
N GLU A 97 -17.78 11.85 28.33
CA GLU A 97 -17.72 12.59 27.07
C GLU A 97 -16.65 12.04 26.10
N CYS A 98 -16.04 10.89 26.41
CA CYS A 98 -15.07 10.24 25.53
C CYS A 98 -15.68 10.05 24.13
N PHE A 99 -15.03 10.67 23.14
CA PHE A 99 -15.50 10.76 21.76
C PHE A 99 -15.80 9.40 21.12
N LEU A 100 -15.08 8.34 21.53
CA LEU A 100 -15.25 6.99 21.00
C LEU A 100 -16.40 6.20 21.65
N ARG A 101 -17.03 6.72 22.72
CA ARG A 101 -18.23 6.13 23.31
C ARG A 101 -19.47 6.39 22.46
N ASP A 102 -19.49 7.51 21.73
CA ASP A 102 -20.54 7.82 20.78
C ASP A 102 -20.53 6.83 19.60
N GLU A 103 -21.69 6.27 19.31
CA GLU A 103 -21.84 5.20 18.32
C GLU A 103 -21.52 5.67 16.90
N TYR A 104 -21.86 6.92 16.57
CA TYR A 104 -21.55 7.51 15.27
C TYR A 104 -20.04 7.62 15.08
N TYR A 105 -19.32 8.21 16.06
CA TYR A 105 -17.89 8.40 15.96
C TYR A 105 -17.10 7.09 16.00
N ARG A 106 -17.56 6.12 16.80
CA ARG A 106 -17.00 4.76 16.81
C ARG A 106 -17.14 4.10 15.43
N THR A 107 -18.34 4.10 14.87
CA THR A 107 -18.63 3.50 13.56
C THR A 107 -17.87 4.19 12.44
N SER A 108 -17.84 5.53 12.44
CA SER A 108 -17.06 6.34 11.50
C SER A 108 -15.56 6.05 11.56
N THR A 109 -15.03 5.83 12.75
CA THR A 109 -13.61 5.51 12.94
C THR A 109 -13.27 4.13 12.38
N LEU A 110 -14.06 3.09 12.71
CA LEU A 110 -13.88 1.74 12.13
C LEU A 110 -14.01 1.76 10.62
N TYR A 111 -15.04 2.42 10.08
CA TYR A 111 -15.23 2.54 8.64
C TYR A 111 -14.01 3.17 7.97
N ARG A 112 -13.48 4.28 8.50
CA ARG A 112 -12.29 4.93 7.92
C ARG A 112 -11.03 4.07 8.02
N PHE A 113 -10.89 3.26 9.05
CA PHE A 113 -9.76 2.33 9.16
C PHE A 113 -9.85 1.15 8.17
N LEU A 114 -11.06 0.65 7.91
CA LEU A 114 -11.28 -0.49 7.02
C LEU A 114 -11.41 -0.11 5.54
N ALA A 115 -11.88 1.10 5.23
CA ALA A 115 -12.14 1.54 3.85
C ALA A 115 -10.92 1.39 2.91
N PRO A 116 -9.69 1.81 3.27
CA PRO A 116 -8.51 1.57 2.42
C PRO A 116 -8.27 0.09 2.11
N CYS A 117 -8.49 -0.78 3.10
CA CYS A 117 -8.29 -2.22 2.97
C CYS A 117 -9.40 -2.89 2.15
N ALA A 118 -10.64 -2.39 2.25
CA ALA A 118 -11.73 -2.82 1.40
C ALA A 118 -11.51 -2.43 -0.06
N THR A 119 -11.02 -1.22 -0.31
CA THR A 119 -10.65 -0.77 -1.66
C THR A 119 -9.45 -1.54 -2.22
N LEU A 120 -8.44 -1.86 -1.38
CA LEU A 120 -7.38 -2.80 -1.76
C LEU A 120 -7.95 -4.15 -2.20
N LYS A 121 -8.97 -4.67 -1.51
CA LYS A 121 -9.57 -5.96 -1.87
C LYS A 121 -10.32 -5.90 -3.21
N LEU A 122 -10.95 -4.78 -3.53
CA LEU A 122 -11.49 -4.52 -4.87
C LEU A 122 -10.37 -4.50 -5.92
N LEU A 123 -9.26 -3.80 -5.64
CA LEU A 123 -8.09 -3.75 -6.50
C LEU A 123 -7.52 -5.15 -6.75
N GLN A 124 -7.38 -5.96 -5.70
CA GLN A 124 -6.89 -7.35 -5.79
C GLN A 124 -7.73 -8.26 -6.69
N ARG A 125 -9.04 -7.99 -6.82
CA ARG A 125 -9.90 -8.73 -7.77
C ARG A 125 -9.58 -8.33 -9.21
N SER A 126 -9.35 -7.03 -9.44
CA SER A 126 -9.01 -6.48 -10.76
C SER A 126 -7.59 -6.81 -11.22
N ILE A 127 -6.61 -6.99 -10.32
CA ILE A 127 -5.21 -7.27 -10.73
C ILE A 127 -5.03 -8.63 -11.41
N THR A 128 -5.98 -9.56 -11.26
CA THR A 128 -5.87 -10.89 -11.88
C THR A 128 -5.88 -10.85 -13.41
N SER A 129 -6.38 -9.77 -14.01
CA SER A 129 -6.49 -9.56 -15.45
C SER A 129 -5.49 -8.56 -16.03
N VAL A 130 -4.57 -8.02 -15.23
CA VAL A 130 -3.64 -6.96 -15.65
C VAL A 130 -2.21 -7.22 -15.16
N ASP A 131 -1.24 -6.69 -15.88
CA ASP A 131 0.18 -6.77 -15.51
C ASP A 131 0.61 -5.47 -14.83
N LEU A 132 0.87 -5.53 -13.52
CA LEU A 132 1.31 -4.39 -12.72
C LEU A 132 2.75 -3.94 -13.06
N SER A 133 3.56 -4.79 -13.70
CA SER A 133 4.94 -4.44 -14.06
C SER A 133 5.02 -3.35 -15.13
N LEU A 134 3.91 -3.08 -15.83
CA LEU A 134 3.84 -2.06 -16.87
C LEU A 134 3.77 -0.62 -16.34
N ASP A 135 3.46 -0.45 -15.05
CA ASP A 135 3.37 0.85 -14.37
C ASP A 135 3.87 0.75 -12.92
N ALA A 136 5.08 1.25 -12.70
CA ALA A 136 5.74 1.24 -11.39
C ALA A 136 4.99 2.05 -10.32
N LEU A 137 4.25 3.11 -10.68
CA LEU A 137 3.47 3.88 -9.72
C LEU A 137 2.32 3.03 -9.17
N ILE A 138 1.55 2.39 -10.05
CA ILE A 138 0.45 1.51 -9.66
C ILE A 138 0.96 0.35 -8.80
N TRP A 139 2.08 -0.26 -9.19
CA TRP A 139 2.68 -1.34 -8.43
C TRP A 139 3.15 -0.88 -7.04
N ARG A 140 3.74 0.32 -6.93
CA ARG A 140 4.12 0.91 -5.63
C ARG A 140 2.89 1.15 -4.75
N GLN A 141 1.85 1.80 -5.27
CA GLN A 141 0.61 2.05 -4.52
C GLN A 141 -0.03 0.75 -4.02
N TYR A 142 -0.13 -0.26 -4.89
CA TYR A 142 -0.59 -1.60 -4.50
C TYR A 142 0.27 -2.22 -3.38
N THR A 143 1.61 -2.10 -3.48
CA THR A 143 2.55 -2.64 -2.50
C THR A 143 2.40 -1.96 -1.15
N LEU A 144 2.26 -0.63 -1.11
CA LEU A 144 2.04 0.14 0.11
C LEU A 144 0.69 -0.20 0.74
N ALA A 145 -0.38 -0.24 -0.06
CA ALA A 145 -1.72 -0.58 0.44
C ALA A 145 -1.78 -2.00 0.99
N ARG A 146 -1.10 -2.95 0.34
CA ARG A 146 -0.97 -4.32 0.87
C ARG A 146 -0.23 -4.35 2.20
N GLN A 147 0.81 -3.52 2.35
CA GLN A 147 1.52 -3.41 3.62
C GLN A 147 0.66 -2.77 4.73
N ALA A 148 -0.24 -1.85 4.36
CA ALA A 148 -1.22 -1.28 5.27
C ALA A 148 -2.17 -2.37 5.81
N PHE A 149 -2.71 -3.22 4.93
CA PHE A 149 -3.49 -4.38 5.36
C PHE A 149 -2.73 -5.27 6.37
N PHE A 150 -1.46 -5.62 6.08
CA PHE A 150 -0.68 -6.47 6.98
C PHE A 150 -0.30 -5.82 8.31
N ALA A 151 -0.19 -4.49 8.38
CA ALA A 151 0.19 -3.79 9.61
C ALA A 151 -0.84 -3.96 10.75
N PHE A 152 -2.13 -4.19 10.45
CA PHE A 152 -3.13 -4.49 11.49
C PHE A 152 -2.86 -5.78 12.26
N GLY A 153 -2.23 -6.77 11.61
CA GLY A 153 -1.82 -8.03 12.24
C GLY A 153 -0.38 -8.03 12.77
N ALA A 154 0.32 -6.89 12.74
CA ALA A 154 1.74 -6.81 13.05
C ALA A 154 2.05 -6.51 14.52
N GLU A 155 1.07 -6.63 15.44
CA GLU A 155 1.19 -6.26 16.85
C GLU A 155 2.46 -6.81 17.53
N PHE A 156 2.76 -8.10 17.36
CA PHE A 156 3.95 -8.73 17.95
C PHE A 156 5.26 -8.25 17.33
N THR A 157 5.26 -7.94 16.04
CA THR A 157 6.46 -7.41 15.38
C THR A 157 6.71 -5.98 15.87
N LEU A 158 5.67 -5.14 15.88
CA LEU A 158 5.75 -3.75 16.31
C LEU A 158 6.06 -3.61 17.80
N ALA A 159 5.61 -4.53 18.65
CA ALA A 159 5.99 -4.61 20.05
C ALA A 159 7.49 -4.94 20.24
N LYS A 160 8.05 -5.80 19.38
CA LYS A 160 9.47 -6.21 19.40
C LYS A 160 10.42 -5.21 18.75
N THR A 161 9.92 -4.28 17.94
CA THR A 161 10.74 -3.20 17.36
C THR A 161 11.20 -2.25 18.46
N ASN A 162 12.48 -1.90 18.48
CA ASN A 162 13.07 -1.06 19.50
C ASN A 162 12.43 0.35 19.56
N PRO A 163 12.14 0.87 20.76
CA PRO A 163 12.27 0.20 22.06
C PRO A 163 11.18 -0.87 22.24
N MET A 164 11.59 -2.05 22.70
CA MET A 164 10.71 -3.18 22.90
C MET A 164 9.68 -2.91 24.00
N ILE A 165 8.43 -3.30 23.77
CA ILE A 165 7.37 -3.33 24.78
C ILE A 165 7.14 -4.79 25.16
N ASP A 166 7.17 -5.07 26.46
CA ASP A 166 6.79 -6.37 26.99
C ASP A 166 5.28 -6.57 26.75
N TYR A 167 4.93 -7.50 25.85
CA TYR A 167 3.60 -7.66 25.31
C TYR A 167 3.19 -9.13 25.31
N ASP A 168 2.16 -9.45 26.09
CA ASP A 168 1.64 -10.80 26.27
C ASP A 168 0.11 -10.78 26.46
N PRO A 169 -0.65 -10.53 25.37
CA PRO A 169 -2.11 -10.45 25.42
C PRO A 169 -2.79 -11.81 25.61
N PHE A 170 -2.03 -12.91 25.63
CA PHE A 170 -2.54 -14.28 25.75
C PHE A 170 -2.12 -14.96 27.06
N ASP A 171 -1.64 -14.18 28.04
CA ASP A 171 -1.46 -14.64 29.41
C ASP A 171 -2.78 -15.23 29.95
N ALA A 172 -2.70 -16.30 30.76
CA ALA A 172 -3.87 -17.00 31.28
C ALA A 172 -4.84 -16.09 32.08
N ASP A 173 -4.32 -15.01 32.68
CA ASP A 173 -5.08 -14.00 33.44
C ASP A 173 -5.13 -12.64 32.70
N ALA A 174 -4.92 -12.61 31.39
CA ALA A 174 -4.80 -11.37 30.61
C ALA A 174 -5.98 -10.41 30.86
N ASP A 175 -7.23 -10.89 30.85
CA ASP A 175 -8.43 -10.06 31.06
C ASP A 175 -8.40 -9.30 32.40
N ARG A 176 -7.92 -9.95 33.46
CA ARG A 176 -7.79 -9.33 34.78
C ARG A 176 -6.61 -8.37 34.81
N LYS A 177 -5.46 -8.78 34.27
CA LYS A 177 -4.21 -8.01 34.31
C LYS A 177 -4.27 -6.78 33.40
N ALA A 178 -5.04 -6.82 32.31
CA ALA A 178 -5.22 -5.74 31.36
C ALA A 178 -5.88 -4.50 31.97
N LYS A 179 -6.64 -4.65 33.07
CA LYS A 179 -7.19 -3.50 33.81
C LYS A 179 -6.11 -2.68 34.50
N ALA A 180 -5.00 -3.31 34.89
CA ALA A 180 -3.90 -2.65 35.58
C ALA A 180 -2.75 -2.28 34.64
N ASN A 181 -2.45 -3.13 33.65
CA ASN A 181 -1.36 -2.93 32.68
C ASN A 181 -1.87 -3.24 31.25
N PRO A 182 -2.76 -2.40 30.70
CA PRO A 182 -3.34 -2.61 29.37
C PRO A 182 -2.29 -2.66 28.27
N GLU A 183 -1.18 -1.92 28.41
CA GLU A 183 -0.11 -1.86 27.42
C GLU A 183 0.54 -3.22 27.15
N ARG A 184 0.52 -4.12 28.14
CA ARG A 184 1.11 -5.46 28.08
C ARG A 184 0.08 -6.55 27.80
N TYR A 185 -1.06 -6.53 28.48
CA TYR A 185 -2.00 -7.66 28.48
C TYR A 185 -3.27 -7.41 27.65
N TYR A 186 -3.55 -6.17 27.24
CA TYR A 186 -4.69 -5.90 26.37
C TYR A 186 -4.32 -6.17 24.92
N ARG A 187 -5.16 -6.93 24.21
CA ARG A 187 -4.96 -7.21 22.78
C ARG A 187 -5.07 -5.94 21.94
N GLN A 188 -4.06 -5.66 21.13
CA GLN A 188 -3.91 -4.40 20.40
C GLN A 188 -3.77 -4.55 18.87
N GLY A 189 -3.80 -5.78 18.35
CA GLY A 189 -3.84 -6.08 16.92
C GLY A 189 -5.01 -6.96 16.51
N LEU A 190 -5.18 -7.12 15.20
CA LEU A 190 -6.25 -7.89 14.59
C LEU A 190 -5.72 -9.14 13.88
N PRO A 191 -6.33 -10.32 14.09
CA PRO A 191 -6.16 -11.43 13.17
C PRO A 191 -6.59 -11.01 11.77
N LEU A 192 -5.77 -11.36 10.78
CA LEU A 192 -6.07 -11.01 9.39
C LEU A 192 -7.40 -11.61 8.91
N GLY A 193 -7.80 -12.80 9.39
CA GLY A 193 -9.10 -13.39 9.04
C GLY A 193 -10.32 -12.65 9.59
N VAL A 194 -10.21 -12.08 10.80
CA VAL A 194 -11.25 -11.20 11.38
C VAL A 194 -11.33 -9.90 10.57
N MET A 195 -10.17 -9.33 10.25
CA MET A 195 -10.09 -8.14 9.41
C MET A 195 -10.69 -8.36 8.02
N GLU A 196 -10.40 -9.49 7.37
CA GLU A 196 -10.97 -9.84 6.07
C GLU A 196 -12.49 -9.98 6.12
N SER A 197 -13.03 -10.55 7.20
CA SER A 197 -14.46 -10.70 7.39
C SER A 197 -15.15 -9.34 7.57
N ALA A 198 -14.54 -8.42 8.31
CA ALA A 198 -15.01 -7.05 8.44
C ALA A 198 -14.92 -6.26 7.13
N ILE A 199 -13.85 -6.45 6.35
CA ILE A 199 -13.71 -5.87 5.01
C ILE A 199 -14.81 -6.36 4.07
N GLU A 200 -15.04 -7.68 4.00
CA GLU A 200 -16.08 -8.23 3.10
C GLU A 200 -17.47 -7.75 3.46
N ALA A 201 -17.76 -7.51 4.75
CA ALA A 201 -19.04 -6.95 5.18
C ALA A 201 -19.29 -5.53 4.63
N LEU A 202 -18.25 -4.78 4.26
CA LEU A 202 -18.34 -3.45 3.65
C LEU A 202 -18.47 -3.47 2.13
N LEU A 203 -18.36 -4.64 1.48
CA LEU A 203 -18.44 -4.77 0.03
C LEU A 203 -19.85 -5.16 -0.38
N ILE A 204 -20.43 -4.43 -1.34
CA ILE A 204 -21.75 -4.69 -1.90
C ILE A 204 -21.69 -4.82 -3.42
N SER A 205 -22.66 -5.54 -3.98
CA SER A 205 -22.85 -5.63 -5.43
C SER A 205 -23.86 -4.58 -5.87
N ASP A 206 -23.47 -3.74 -6.81
CA ASP A 206 -24.29 -2.71 -7.43
C ASP A 206 -24.27 -2.91 -8.95
N ASN A 207 -25.41 -3.30 -9.52
CA ASN A 207 -25.54 -3.66 -10.93
C ASN A 207 -24.51 -4.74 -11.38
N GLY A 208 -24.24 -5.72 -10.52
CA GLY A 208 -23.28 -6.80 -10.77
C GLY A 208 -21.81 -6.41 -10.61
N ARG A 209 -21.52 -5.16 -10.23
CA ARG A 209 -20.16 -4.69 -9.92
C ARG A 209 -19.99 -4.56 -8.41
N MET A 210 -18.91 -5.12 -7.89
CA MET A 210 -18.59 -4.96 -6.47
C MET A 210 -18.05 -3.56 -6.21
N ARG A 211 -18.54 -2.90 -5.16
CA ARG A 211 -18.03 -1.63 -4.66
C ARG A 211 -18.04 -1.60 -3.14
N LEU A 212 -17.28 -0.66 -2.58
CA LEU A 212 -17.35 -0.32 -1.16
C LEU A 212 -18.67 0.40 -0.89
N MET A 213 -19.33 0.05 0.22
CA MET A 213 -20.42 0.85 0.78
C MET A 213 -19.94 2.28 1.02
N THR A 214 -20.78 3.26 0.73
CA THR A 214 -20.58 4.62 1.27
C THR A 214 -20.72 4.60 2.79
N TYR A 215 -20.22 5.63 3.48
CA TYR A 215 -20.36 5.72 4.92
C TYR A 215 -21.84 5.69 5.37
N ALA A 216 -22.73 6.39 4.66
CA ALA A 216 -24.16 6.40 4.97
C ALA A 216 -24.80 5.00 4.83
N GLU A 217 -24.41 4.22 3.82
CA GLU A 217 -24.85 2.83 3.67
C GLU A 217 -24.32 1.93 4.80
N CYS A 218 -23.05 2.12 5.18
CA CYS A 218 -22.44 1.41 6.30
C CYS A 218 -23.14 1.72 7.63
N GLU A 219 -23.42 2.99 7.91
CA GLU A 219 -24.13 3.44 9.11
C GLU A 219 -25.55 2.86 9.16
N ALA A 220 -26.29 2.94 8.05
CA ALA A 220 -27.63 2.34 7.94
C ALA A 220 -27.61 0.81 8.10
N ALA A 221 -26.54 0.14 7.66
CA ALA A 221 -26.34 -1.29 7.87
C ALA A 221 -25.98 -1.59 9.34
N TYR A 222 -25.09 -0.82 9.95
CA TYR A 222 -24.65 -0.98 11.35
C TYR A 222 -25.79 -0.78 12.36
N ALA A 223 -26.73 0.14 12.06
CA ALA A 223 -27.94 0.35 12.88
C ALA A 223 -28.87 -0.89 12.95
N LYS A 224 -28.76 -1.82 12.00
CA LYS A 224 -29.54 -3.07 12.00
C LYS A 224 -28.82 -4.14 12.82
N LYS A 225 -29.38 -4.52 13.97
CA LYS A 225 -28.80 -5.52 14.91
C LYS A 225 -28.41 -6.86 14.28
N THR A 226 -29.07 -7.27 13.20
CA THR A 226 -28.83 -8.56 12.52
C THR A 226 -27.92 -8.45 11.31
N SER A 227 -27.40 -7.26 10.97
CA SER A 227 -26.55 -7.11 9.79
C SER A 227 -25.17 -7.73 10.01
N SER A 228 -24.56 -8.18 8.91
CA SER A 228 -23.16 -8.62 8.91
C SER A 228 -22.23 -7.48 9.35
N VAL A 229 -22.48 -6.26 8.90
CA VAL A 229 -21.70 -5.06 9.27
C VAL A 229 -21.66 -4.91 10.79
N ARG A 230 -22.83 -4.94 11.46
CA ARG A 230 -22.89 -4.82 12.92
C ARG A 230 -22.08 -5.91 13.62
N LYS A 231 -22.32 -7.17 13.25
CA LYS A 231 -21.60 -8.32 13.82
C LYS A 231 -20.09 -8.18 13.68
N GLN A 232 -19.61 -7.86 12.48
CA GLN A 232 -18.17 -7.78 12.21
C GLN A 232 -17.51 -6.55 12.84
N PHE A 233 -18.21 -5.41 12.91
CA PHE A 233 -17.71 -4.21 13.57
C PHE A 233 -17.64 -4.39 15.09
N ASP A 234 -18.64 -5.04 15.70
CA ASP A 234 -18.63 -5.33 17.14
C ASP A 234 -17.49 -6.32 17.49
N GLU A 235 -17.12 -7.23 16.59
CA GLU A 235 -15.98 -8.15 16.79
C GLU A 235 -14.62 -7.44 16.83
N ILE A 236 -14.51 -6.25 16.22
CA ILE A 236 -13.28 -5.45 16.17
C ILE A 236 -13.34 -4.16 16.98
N SER A 237 -14.49 -3.84 17.60
CA SER A 237 -14.68 -2.59 18.34
C SER A 237 -13.69 -2.47 19.50
N PHE A 238 -13.28 -3.61 20.08
CA PHE A 238 -12.32 -3.69 21.17
C PHE A 238 -11.02 -2.93 20.91
N LEU A 239 -10.63 -2.71 19.64
CA LEU A 239 -9.45 -1.91 19.29
C LEU A 239 -9.59 -0.45 19.68
N ILE A 240 -10.78 0.12 19.46
CA ILE A 240 -11.06 1.55 19.63
C ILE A 240 -11.86 1.87 20.88
N ASP A 241 -12.56 0.88 21.46
CA ASP A 241 -13.27 1.03 22.73
C ASP A 241 -12.27 1.46 23.80
N GLU A 242 -12.44 2.63 24.42
CA GLU A 242 -11.52 3.18 25.43
C GLU A 242 -10.05 3.31 24.96
N PHE A 243 -9.85 3.52 23.65
CA PHE A 243 -8.52 3.69 23.10
C PHE A 243 -7.86 5.00 23.53
N HIS A 244 -6.63 4.89 24.04
CA HIS A 244 -5.72 6.02 24.23
C HIS A 244 -4.28 5.61 23.87
N PRO A 245 -3.47 6.44 23.19
CA PRO A 245 -2.08 6.10 22.83
C PRO A 245 -1.20 5.69 24.02
N ARG A 246 -1.43 6.29 25.20
CA ARG A 246 -0.78 5.95 26.48
C ARG A 246 -1.03 4.52 26.94
N SER A 247 -2.29 4.09 26.96
CA SER A 247 -2.70 2.77 27.48
C SER A 247 -2.59 1.66 26.44
N ARG A 248 -2.65 2.02 25.15
CA ARG A 248 -2.55 1.09 24.02
C ARG A 248 -1.45 1.49 23.02
N PRO A 249 -0.18 1.51 23.45
CA PRO A 249 0.93 2.00 22.65
C PRO A 249 1.25 1.13 21.42
N ILE A 250 0.93 -0.17 21.44
CA ILE A 250 1.16 -1.07 20.30
C ILE A 250 0.11 -0.83 19.22
N PHE A 251 -1.16 -0.63 19.61
CA PHE A 251 -2.17 -0.23 18.63
C PHE A 251 -1.86 1.16 18.06
N TRP A 252 -1.33 2.08 18.88
CA TRP A 252 -0.84 3.36 18.38
C TRP A 252 0.33 3.21 17.40
N ARG A 253 1.30 2.31 17.65
CA ARG A 253 2.36 1.96 16.67
C ARG A 253 1.78 1.43 15.36
N ILE A 254 0.70 0.62 15.41
CA ILE A 254 -0.02 0.15 14.22
C ILE A 254 -0.60 1.36 13.48
N LEU A 255 -1.38 2.21 14.14
CA LEU A 255 -2.01 3.39 13.52
C LEU A 255 -0.99 4.35 12.92
N VAL A 256 0.12 4.63 13.61
CA VAL A 256 1.20 5.47 13.08
C VAL A 256 1.85 4.81 11.85
N THR A 257 2.04 3.50 11.85
CA THR A 257 2.52 2.76 10.67
C THR A 257 1.55 2.89 9.50
N GLN A 258 0.24 2.79 9.75
CA GLN A 258 -0.79 3.04 8.74
C GLN A 258 -0.70 4.47 8.21
N ALA A 259 -0.55 5.47 9.08
CA ALA A 259 -0.46 6.86 8.68
C ALA A 259 0.73 7.12 7.73
N CYS A 260 1.90 6.55 8.01
CA CYS A 260 3.06 6.62 7.10
C CYS A 260 2.75 6.02 5.71
N LEU A 261 2.08 4.86 5.67
CA LEU A 261 1.71 4.18 4.43
C LEU A 261 0.65 4.95 3.64
N TYR A 262 -0.41 5.41 4.31
CA TYR A 262 -1.49 6.18 3.70
C TYR A 262 -0.99 7.49 3.11
N ARG A 263 -0.16 8.22 3.87
CA ARG A 263 0.52 9.42 3.38
C ARG A 263 1.37 9.13 2.15
N GLY A 264 2.15 8.05 2.18
CA GLY A 264 2.92 7.60 1.04
C GLY A 264 2.07 7.36 -0.22
N ILE A 265 0.86 6.83 -0.07
CA ILE A 265 -0.04 6.53 -1.19
C ILE A 265 -0.62 7.81 -1.82
N PHE A 266 -1.14 8.74 -1.00
CA PHE A 266 -1.78 9.96 -1.55
C PHE A 266 -0.75 11.02 -2.00
N GLU A 267 0.41 11.13 -1.35
CA GLU A 267 1.49 12.00 -1.84
C GLU A 267 2.03 11.51 -3.20
N GLN A 268 2.08 10.18 -3.41
CA GLN A 268 2.48 9.61 -4.70
C GLN A 268 1.51 9.95 -5.83
N SER A 269 0.21 10.10 -5.57
CA SER A 269 -0.75 10.50 -6.59
C SER A 269 -0.64 11.97 -6.96
N GLU A 270 -0.22 12.84 -6.04
CA GLU A 270 -0.02 14.27 -6.32
C GLU A 270 1.30 14.55 -7.05
N LEU A 271 2.34 13.77 -6.73
CA LEU A 271 3.66 13.90 -7.32
C LEU A 271 3.75 13.11 -8.63
N LYS A 272 3.89 13.79 -9.77
CA LYS A 272 4.19 13.19 -11.10
C LYS A 272 5.57 12.52 -11.20
N ARG A 273 6.10 11.89 -10.15
CA ARG A 273 7.53 11.57 -10.03
C ARG A 273 7.85 10.06 -10.12
N GLU A 274 8.79 9.76 -10.99
CA GLU A 274 9.52 8.49 -11.03
C GLU A 274 10.44 8.33 -9.80
N ASP A 275 10.97 9.44 -9.26
CA ASP A 275 11.92 9.52 -8.15
C ASP A 275 11.30 9.40 -6.73
N TRP A 276 10.46 8.40 -6.50
CA TRP A 276 9.96 8.14 -5.14
C TRP A 276 10.90 7.19 -4.39
N GLU A 277 11.19 7.50 -3.12
CA GLU A 277 12.11 6.77 -2.25
C GLU A 277 11.42 6.35 -0.95
N LEU A 278 11.86 5.22 -0.38
CA LEU A 278 11.30 4.68 0.87
C LEU A 278 11.39 5.66 2.04
N ALA A 279 12.46 6.46 2.11
CA ALA A 279 12.64 7.48 3.14
C ALA A 279 11.49 8.51 3.17
N LYS A 280 10.75 8.68 2.06
CA LYS A 280 9.60 9.58 1.98
C LYS A 280 8.38 9.08 2.76
N LEU A 281 8.34 7.79 3.15
CA LEU A 281 7.30 7.27 4.06
C LEU A 281 7.43 7.81 5.48
N ALA A 282 8.63 8.21 5.91
CA ALA A 282 8.81 8.82 7.23
C ALA A 282 8.00 10.10 7.31
N ILE A 283 7.30 10.32 8.43
CA ILE A 283 6.58 11.58 8.67
C ILE A 283 7.61 12.72 8.77
N PRO A 284 7.51 13.76 7.93
CA PRO A 284 8.41 14.90 7.95
C PRO A 284 8.44 15.58 9.31
N GLY A 285 9.60 16.17 9.67
CA GLY A 285 9.79 16.81 10.98
C GLY A 285 8.72 17.87 11.33
N ASN A 286 8.26 18.62 10.34
CA ASN A 286 7.20 19.62 10.49
C ASN A 286 5.79 19.02 10.71
N GLU A 287 5.59 17.74 10.39
CA GLU A 287 4.33 17.03 10.59
C GLU A 287 4.31 16.16 11.85
N ARG A 288 5.48 15.80 12.41
CA ARG A 288 5.55 15.03 13.65
C ARG A 288 4.67 15.61 14.78
N PRO A 289 4.58 16.94 15.01
CA PRO A 289 3.72 17.51 16.05
C PRO A 289 2.23 17.18 15.92
N LYS A 290 1.73 16.80 14.73
CA LYS A 290 0.34 16.35 14.53
C LYS A 290 0.03 15.04 15.25
N PHE A 291 1.07 14.28 15.62
CA PHE A 291 0.96 13.01 16.34
C PHE A 291 1.21 13.18 17.85
N ASP A 292 1.38 14.41 18.35
CA ASP A 292 1.50 14.67 19.78
C ASP A 292 0.12 14.54 20.44
N TRP A 293 -0.06 13.41 21.14
CA TRP A 293 -1.31 13.05 21.79
C TRP A 293 -1.39 13.49 23.26
N ARG A 294 -0.33 14.08 23.81
CA ARG A 294 -0.26 14.41 25.24
C ARG A 294 -1.21 15.54 25.60
N SER A 295 -1.94 15.34 26.68
CA SER A 295 -2.75 16.36 27.35
C SER A 295 -2.00 16.99 28.54
N LEU A 296 -2.66 17.88 29.29
CA LEU A 296 -2.16 18.38 30.58
C LEU A 296 -1.99 17.26 31.63
N LYS A 297 -2.63 16.10 31.47
CA LYS A 297 -2.47 14.95 32.37
C LYS A 297 -1.18 14.15 32.08
N ASP A 298 -0.52 14.44 30.97
CA ASP A 298 0.64 13.72 30.45
C ASP A 298 1.97 14.48 30.65
N GLU A 299 2.04 15.39 31.62
CA GLU A 299 3.25 16.20 31.90
C GLU A 299 4.50 15.36 32.18
N HIS A 300 4.32 14.13 32.65
CA HIS A 300 5.40 13.17 32.92
C HIS A 300 5.92 12.48 31.65
N VAL A 301 5.22 12.56 30.52
CA VAL A 301 5.59 11.91 29.26
C VAL A 301 6.54 12.81 28.48
N THR A 302 7.76 12.31 28.25
CA THR A 302 8.81 13.05 27.53
C THR A 302 8.45 13.26 26.05
N ASN A 303 9.02 14.31 25.44
CA ASN A 303 8.87 14.56 24.00
C ASN A 303 9.36 13.36 23.15
N GLU A 304 10.42 12.70 23.59
CA GLU A 304 10.95 11.52 22.91
C GLU A 304 9.93 10.37 22.92
N ALA A 305 9.31 10.09 24.08
CA ALA A 305 8.34 9.01 24.22
C ALA A 305 7.14 9.13 23.27
N VAL A 306 6.69 10.35 22.99
CA VAL A 306 5.58 10.62 22.06
C VAL A 306 5.91 10.25 20.62
N PHE A 307 7.15 10.46 20.21
CA PHE A 307 7.56 10.31 18.81
C PHE A 307 8.25 8.98 18.50
N ILE A 308 8.58 8.18 19.52
CA ILE A 308 9.05 6.79 19.38
C ILE A 308 8.20 5.95 18.39
N PRO A 309 6.85 6.00 18.41
CA PRO A 309 6.03 5.25 17.46
C PRO A 309 6.31 5.56 15.99
N LEU A 310 6.73 6.80 15.66
CA LEU A 310 7.09 7.20 14.30
C LEU A 310 8.39 6.52 13.86
N ASP A 311 9.39 6.47 14.74
CA ASP A 311 10.69 5.86 14.46
C ASP A 311 10.56 4.31 14.40
N VAL A 312 9.70 3.74 15.26
CA VAL A 312 9.32 2.32 15.20
C VAL A 312 8.63 1.99 13.87
N ALA A 313 7.68 2.82 13.44
CA ALA A 313 6.99 2.65 12.16
C ALA A 313 7.97 2.69 10.99
N GLN A 314 8.90 3.66 10.98
CA GLN A 314 9.93 3.75 9.94
C GLN A 314 10.79 2.48 9.89
N THR A 315 11.33 2.05 11.03
CA THR A 315 12.16 0.83 11.13
C THR A 315 11.40 -0.41 10.65
N TYR A 316 10.13 -0.54 11.06
CA TYR A 316 9.27 -1.63 10.61
C TYR A 316 9.07 -1.59 9.09
N LEU A 317 8.73 -0.43 8.52
CA LEU A 317 8.48 -0.28 7.09
C LEU A 317 9.73 -0.51 6.24
N GLU A 318 10.90 -0.05 6.69
CA GLU A 318 12.18 -0.32 6.03
C GLU A 318 12.45 -1.82 5.89
N SER A 319 12.22 -2.58 6.96
CA SER A 319 12.40 -4.04 6.95
C SER A 319 11.42 -4.77 6.02
N ARG A 320 10.21 -4.23 5.82
CA ARG A 320 9.14 -4.88 5.06
C ARG A 320 9.13 -4.50 3.58
N LEU A 321 9.49 -3.27 3.26
CA LEU A 321 9.29 -2.71 1.92
C LEU A 321 10.56 -2.68 1.07
N THR A 322 11.76 -2.68 1.68
CA THR A 322 13.02 -2.52 0.94
C THR A 322 13.18 -3.52 -0.21
N VAL A 323 12.91 -4.81 0.02
CA VAL A 323 13.04 -5.84 -1.01
C VAL A 323 11.99 -5.66 -2.11
N ALA A 324 10.75 -5.36 -1.74
CA ALA A 324 9.66 -5.20 -2.70
C ALA A 324 9.89 -3.98 -3.61
N LEU A 325 10.29 -2.84 -3.03
CA LEU A 325 10.53 -1.60 -3.78
C LEU A 325 11.77 -1.68 -4.67
N LYS A 326 12.83 -2.38 -4.24
CA LYS A 326 14.00 -2.63 -5.10
C LYS A 326 13.65 -3.43 -6.36
N ARG A 327 12.67 -4.35 -6.28
CA ARG A 327 12.20 -5.10 -7.45
C ARG A 327 11.46 -4.19 -8.42
N ILE A 328 10.63 -3.27 -7.92
CA ILE A 328 9.88 -2.32 -8.76
C ILE A 328 10.82 -1.32 -9.43
N ALA A 329 11.88 -0.88 -8.75
CA ALA A 329 12.87 0.02 -9.34
C ALA A 329 13.73 -0.62 -10.44
N ALA A 330 13.71 -1.96 -10.55
CA ALA A 330 14.49 -2.72 -11.53
C ALA A 330 13.71 -3.08 -12.80
N THR A 331 12.39 -2.84 -12.83
CA THR A 331 11.51 -3.09 -13.99
C THR A 331 11.34 -1.84 -14.83
#